data_AF-A0AAD9QQG9-F1
#
_entry.id   AF-A0AAD9QQG9-F1
#
_cell.length_a   1.000
_cell.length_b   1.000
_cell.length_c   1.000
_cell.angle_alpha   90.00
_cell.angle_beta   90.00
_cell.angle_gamma   90.00
#
_symmetry.space_group_name_H-M   'P 1'
#
loop_
_entity.id
_entity.type
_entity.pdbx_description
1 polymer ?
#
loop_
_entity_poly.entity_id
_entity_poly.type
_entity_poly.pdbx_seq_one_letter_code
_entity_poly.pdbx_strand_id
1 'polypeptide(L)'
;MMLFVVNMCLLALPCLPLFTNAMPVTSEWIELSYPFNNETIYWPTVLSFKHSLVFANYTEDGYYYSSYDISASEHGGTHLDSPRHFAEGSWTTDQIPLDRLIGQAIKIDVSSKAAEDPDYQLTPSDLEAWERKHGKIPDDAIMLVFNGWGKYWPDKKTFLGTDTKNTSLLHFPGKYESREISEEISMHKTP
;
A
#
# COMPACT_ATOMS: atom_id res chain seq x y z
N MET A 1 -63.96 -26.94 4.82
CA MET A 1 -62.74 -27.50 4.22
C MET A 1 -62.24 -26.45 3.23
N MET A 2 -61.06 -25.88 3.48
CA MET A 2 -60.44 -24.79 2.72
C MET A 2 -60.45 -25.01 1.20
N LEU A 3 -60.56 -23.95 0.41
CA LEU A 3 -59.52 -23.62 -0.57
C LEU A 3 -59.56 -22.13 -0.92
N PHE A 4 -58.41 -21.49 -0.72
CA PHE A 4 -58.09 -20.10 -1.03
C PHE A 4 -58.02 -19.88 -2.55
N VAL A 5 -58.61 -18.79 -3.04
CA VAL A 5 -58.25 -18.20 -4.34
C VAL A 5 -58.00 -16.71 -4.08
N VAL A 6 -56.74 -16.35 -3.86
CA VAL A 6 -56.30 -14.94 -3.84
C VAL A 6 -55.82 -14.62 -5.24
N ASN A 7 -56.55 -13.69 -5.85
CA ASN A 7 -56.37 -13.19 -7.19
C ASN A 7 -55.02 -12.47 -7.32
N MET A 8 -54.17 -12.93 -8.22
CA MET A 8 -52.84 -12.38 -8.46
C MET A 8 -52.96 -11.21 -9.45
N CYS A 9 -52.97 -9.98 -8.96
CA CYS A 9 -52.82 -8.79 -9.81
C CYS A 9 -51.38 -8.71 -10.31
N LEU A 10 -51.15 -9.13 -11.57
CA LEU A 10 -49.94 -8.77 -12.31
C LEU A 10 -50.02 -7.29 -12.69
N LEU A 11 -49.26 -6.44 -11.99
CA LEU A 11 -48.86 -5.14 -12.51
C LEU A 11 -47.63 -5.35 -13.40
N ALA A 12 -47.85 -5.39 -14.71
CA ALA A 12 -46.77 -5.36 -15.70
C ALA A 12 -46.18 -3.94 -15.74
N LEU A 13 -45.13 -3.71 -14.96
CA LEU A 13 -44.21 -2.59 -15.18
C LEU A 13 -43.36 -2.94 -16.41
N PRO A 14 -43.40 -2.14 -17.50
CA PRO A 14 -42.51 -2.37 -18.62
C PRO A 14 -41.09 -2.08 -18.13
N CYS A 15 -40.29 -3.15 -18.05
CA CYS A 15 -38.86 -3.10 -17.85
C CYS A 15 -38.24 -2.38 -19.07
N LEU A 16 -38.22 -1.05 -19.04
CA LEU A 16 -37.34 -0.27 -19.89
C LEU A 16 -35.92 -0.69 -19.52
N PRO A 17 -35.13 -1.25 -20.44
CA PRO A 17 -33.72 -1.40 -20.18
C PRO A 17 -33.16 0.02 -20.09
N LEU A 18 -32.91 0.48 -18.87
CA LEU A 18 -31.91 1.48 -18.61
C LEU A 18 -30.58 0.83 -19.04
N PHE A 19 -30.32 0.87 -20.34
CA PHE A 19 -28.96 0.88 -20.84
C PHE A 19 -28.36 2.16 -20.28
N THR A 20 -27.88 2.08 -19.04
CA THR A 20 -26.85 2.99 -18.58
C THR A 20 -25.76 2.81 -19.61
N ASN A 21 -25.49 3.88 -20.37
CA ASN A 21 -24.19 4.03 -20.99
C ASN A 21 -23.22 4.03 -19.82
N ALA A 22 -22.79 2.84 -19.38
CA ALA A 22 -21.61 2.68 -18.57
C ALA A 22 -20.50 3.22 -19.45
N MET A 23 -20.21 4.51 -19.28
CA MET A 23 -19.00 5.08 -19.85
C MET A 23 -17.88 4.14 -19.42
N PRO A 24 -17.02 3.69 -20.35
CA PRO A 24 -15.88 2.89 -19.96
C PRO A 24 -15.17 3.72 -18.89
N VAL A 25 -15.05 3.16 -17.68
CA VAL A 25 -14.16 3.71 -16.68
C VAL A 25 -12.80 3.61 -17.33
N THR A 26 -12.30 4.72 -17.88
CA THR A 26 -10.93 4.82 -18.34
C THR A 26 -10.08 4.94 -17.09
N SER A 27 -9.91 3.82 -16.38
CA SER A 27 -9.03 3.74 -15.23
C SER A 27 -7.59 3.66 -15.74
N GLU A 28 -6.76 4.58 -15.26
CA GLU A 28 -5.32 4.53 -15.44
C GLU A 28 -4.70 3.68 -14.33
N TRP A 29 -3.74 2.83 -14.69
CA TRP A 29 -2.91 2.11 -13.72
C TRP A 29 -1.76 3.02 -13.30
N ILE A 30 -1.65 3.27 -12.00
CA ILE A 30 -0.53 4.02 -11.42
C ILE A 30 0.37 3.01 -10.71
N GLU A 31 1.64 2.95 -11.14
CA GLU A 31 2.66 2.15 -10.46
C GLU A 31 3.12 2.87 -9.18
N LEU A 32 3.09 2.15 -8.05
CA LEU A 32 3.47 2.67 -6.73
C LEU A 32 4.73 1.99 -6.17
N SER A 33 5.37 1.13 -6.96
CA SER A 33 6.54 0.34 -6.57
C SER A 33 7.81 0.90 -7.18
N TYR A 34 8.89 0.86 -6.40
CA TYR A 34 10.22 1.06 -6.96
C TYR A 34 10.76 -0.22 -7.61
N PRO A 35 11.71 -0.11 -8.56
CA PRO A 35 12.43 -1.27 -9.07
C PRO A 35 13.07 -2.10 -7.93
N PHE A 36 12.91 -3.41 -8.00
CA PHE A 36 13.47 -4.36 -7.04
C PHE A 36 14.73 -5.02 -7.60
N ASN A 37 15.90 -4.51 -7.22
CA ASN A 37 17.21 -4.86 -7.77
C ASN A 37 18.35 -4.61 -6.75
N ASN A 38 19.61 -4.70 -7.19
CA ASN A 38 20.78 -4.52 -6.30
C ASN A 38 20.95 -3.09 -5.76
N GLU A 39 20.21 -2.11 -6.28
CA GLU A 39 20.17 -0.71 -5.81
C GLU A 39 18.99 -0.47 -4.85
N THR A 40 18.13 -1.47 -4.64
CA THR A 40 17.01 -1.36 -3.72
C THR A 40 17.50 -1.03 -2.32
N ILE A 41 16.89 0.00 -1.72
CA ILE A 41 17.16 0.41 -0.35
C ILE A 41 16.46 -0.56 0.60
N TYR A 42 17.25 -1.14 1.51
CA TYR A 42 16.81 -2.00 2.61
C TYR A 42 17.02 -1.29 3.94
N TRP A 43 16.31 -1.77 4.97
CA TRP A 43 16.62 -1.41 6.34
C TRP A 43 18.12 -1.63 6.66
N PRO A 44 18.83 -0.71 7.34
CA PRO A 44 20.30 -0.75 7.37
C PRO A 44 20.93 -2.01 7.98
N THR A 45 20.20 -2.76 8.81
CA THR A 45 20.73 -3.91 9.54
C THR A 45 20.44 -5.27 8.90
N VAL A 46 19.66 -5.32 7.81
CA VAL A 46 19.24 -6.58 7.17
C VAL A 46 20.05 -6.90 5.91
N LEU A 47 19.83 -8.09 5.33
CA LEU A 47 20.45 -8.48 4.06
C LEU A 47 19.83 -7.68 2.91
N SER A 48 20.67 -7.16 2.01
CA SER A 48 20.22 -6.53 0.77
C SER A 48 19.78 -7.58 -0.27
N PHE A 49 19.11 -7.10 -1.32
CA PHE A 49 18.78 -7.91 -2.47
C PHE A 49 20.04 -8.51 -3.12
N LYS A 50 19.94 -9.77 -3.53
CA LYS A 50 20.89 -10.43 -4.41
C LYS A 50 20.13 -11.09 -5.54
N HIS A 51 20.61 -10.85 -6.76
CA HIS A 51 20.14 -11.48 -7.98
C HIS A 51 21.32 -12.12 -8.68
N SER A 52 21.31 -13.45 -8.76
CA SER A 52 22.45 -14.25 -9.21
C SER A 52 22.06 -15.04 -10.45
N LEU A 53 22.83 -14.87 -11.53
CA LEU A 53 22.62 -15.62 -12.77
C LEU A 53 22.81 -17.11 -12.53
N VAL A 54 21.78 -17.91 -12.85
CA VAL A 54 21.86 -19.38 -12.85
C VAL A 54 22.20 -19.85 -14.26
N PHE A 55 21.49 -19.35 -15.27
CA PHE A 55 21.71 -19.68 -16.67
C PHE A 55 21.14 -18.59 -17.58
N ALA A 56 21.80 -18.25 -18.69
CA ALA A 56 21.27 -17.36 -19.73
C ALA A 56 21.89 -17.69 -21.09
N ASN A 57 21.37 -18.72 -21.75
CA ASN A 57 21.84 -19.12 -23.08
C ASN A 57 20.79 -19.98 -23.83
N TYR A 58 21.11 -20.45 -25.04
CA TYR A 58 20.35 -21.50 -25.70
C TYR A 58 20.55 -22.84 -24.99
N THR A 59 19.46 -23.57 -24.75
CA THR A 59 19.46 -24.94 -24.25
C THR A 59 19.86 -25.92 -25.37
N GLU A 60 20.14 -27.16 -25.00
CA GLU A 60 20.43 -28.23 -25.97
C GLU A 60 19.25 -28.50 -26.93
N ASP A 61 18.02 -28.24 -26.48
CA ASP A 61 16.79 -28.35 -27.27
C ASP A 61 16.55 -27.13 -28.20
N GLY A 62 17.48 -26.17 -28.22
CA GLY A 62 17.50 -25.09 -29.20
C GLY A 62 16.67 -23.84 -28.85
N TYR A 63 16.17 -23.70 -27.62
CA TYR A 63 15.47 -22.50 -27.17
C TYR A 63 16.31 -21.67 -26.19
N TYR A 64 16.17 -20.34 -26.23
CA TYR A 64 16.84 -19.47 -25.26
C TYR A 64 16.14 -19.56 -23.90
N TYR A 65 16.91 -19.82 -22.85
CA TYR A 65 16.44 -19.88 -21.47
C TYR A 65 17.29 -18.95 -20.60
N SER A 66 16.63 -18.21 -19.71
CA SER A 66 17.28 -17.38 -18.72
C SER A 66 16.64 -17.60 -17.36
N SER A 67 17.48 -17.75 -16.33
CA SER A 67 17.06 -17.98 -14.95
C SER A 67 18.06 -17.40 -13.98
N TYR A 68 17.52 -16.98 -12.84
CA TYR A 68 18.27 -16.32 -11.78
C TYR A 68 17.74 -16.77 -10.43
N ASP A 69 18.62 -16.83 -9.44
CA ASP A 69 18.27 -16.96 -8.04
C ASP A 69 18.12 -15.57 -7.41
N ILE A 70 17.14 -15.43 -6.52
CA ILE A 70 16.88 -14.22 -5.74
C ILE A 70 16.98 -14.55 -4.25
N SER A 71 17.67 -13.69 -3.49
CA SER A 71 17.62 -13.70 -2.03
C SER A 71 17.50 -12.27 -1.49
N ALA A 72 16.63 -12.05 -0.52
CA ALA A 72 16.37 -10.74 0.07
C ALA A 72 15.81 -10.89 1.49
N SER A 73 15.92 -9.83 2.29
CA SER A 73 15.13 -9.71 3.53
C SER A 73 13.71 -9.22 3.23
N GLU A 74 12.77 -9.42 4.14
CA GLU A 74 11.37 -9.02 3.94
C GLU A 74 11.17 -7.50 3.82
N HIS A 75 11.92 -6.71 4.61
CA HIS A 75 11.78 -5.25 4.70
C HIS A 75 12.76 -4.50 3.79
N GLY A 76 12.48 -4.51 2.49
CA GLY A 76 13.25 -3.76 1.49
C GLY A 76 12.41 -3.30 0.31
N GLY A 77 12.73 -2.11 -0.21
CA GLY A 77 11.94 -1.47 -1.26
C GLY A 77 10.48 -1.25 -0.87
N THR A 78 9.60 -1.27 -1.87
CA THR A 78 8.15 -1.28 -1.65
C THR A 78 7.74 -2.67 -1.14
N HIS A 79 7.28 -2.75 0.10
CA HIS A 79 6.98 -4.02 0.78
C HIS A 79 5.73 -3.91 1.66
N LEU A 80 5.34 -5.03 2.29
CA LEU A 80 4.20 -5.15 3.19
C LEU A 80 4.68 -5.57 4.58
N ASP A 81 4.34 -4.77 5.59
CA ASP A 81 4.49 -5.15 7.00
C ASP A 81 3.23 -5.88 7.48
N SER A 82 3.38 -7.13 7.92
CA SER A 82 2.27 -7.87 8.54
C SER A 82 2.06 -7.44 10.00
N PRO A 83 0.85 -7.59 10.58
CA PRO A 83 0.62 -7.31 12.00
C PRO A 83 1.61 -8.01 12.94
N ARG A 84 2.04 -9.24 12.59
CA ARG A 84 3.04 -9.99 13.37
C ARG A 84 4.38 -9.25 13.49
N HIS A 85 4.70 -8.30 12.62
CA HIS A 85 5.95 -7.55 12.67
C HIS A 85 6.17 -6.84 14.03
N PHE A 86 5.10 -6.40 14.69
CA PHE A 86 5.16 -5.77 16.01
C PHE A 86 4.17 -6.34 17.05
N ALA A 87 3.30 -7.28 16.68
CA ALA A 87 2.32 -7.87 17.59
C ALA A 87 2.38 -9.41 17.60
N GLU A 88 2.89 -9.98 18.69
CA GLU A 88 2.94 -11.44 18.88
C GLU A 88 1.55 -12.08 18.75
N GLY A 89 1.48 -13.26 18.16
CA GLY A 89 0.22 -13.99 17.95
C GLY A 89 -0.71 -13.42 16.87
N SER A 90 -0.34 -12.30 16.25
CA SER A 90 -1.12 -11.69 15.15
C SER A 90 -0.81 -12.34 13.79
N TRP A 91 -1.53 -11.93 12.74
CA TRP A 91 -1.39 -12.46 11.39
C TRP A 91 0.03 -12.28 10.82
N THR A 92 0.60 -13.36 10.28
CA THR A 92 1.67 -13.30 9.27
C THR A 92 1.11 -12.85 7.93
N THR A 93 1.99 -12.51 6.99
CA THR A 93 1.61 -12.07 5.64
C THR A 93 0.65 -13.03 4.93
N ASP A 94 0.87 -14.34 5.04
CA ASP A 94 0.00 -15.38 4.45
C ASP A 94 -1.37 -15.52 5.15
N GLN A 95 -1.52 -14.93 6.33
CA GLN A 95 -2.75 -14.98 7.14
C GLN A 95 -3.61 -13.72 7.00
N ILE A 96 -3.11 -12.67 6.33
CA ILE A 96 -3.88 -11.44 6.11
C ILE A 96 -5.04 -11.73 5.13
N PRO A 97 -6.30 -11.46 5.51
CA PRO A 97 -7.42 -11.59 4.60
C PRO A 97 -7.26 -10.70 3.35
N LEU A 98 -7.57 -11.23 2.16
CA LEU A 98 -7.36 -10.52 0.89
C LEU A 98 -8.18 -9.23 0.77
N ASP A 99 -9.36 -9.17 1.39
CA ASP A 99 -10.21 -7.98 1.45
C ASP A 99 -9.59 -6.85 2.29
N ARG A 100 -8.56 -7.12 3.09
CA ARG A 100 -7.75 -6.11 3.78
C ARG A 100 -6.58 -5.57 2.93
N LEU A 101 -6.31 -6.20 1.77
CA LEU A 101 -5.22 -5.79 0.86
C LEU A 101 -5.72 -5.03 -0.38
N ILE A 102 -7.03 -4.93 -0.55
CA ILE A 102 -7.67 -4.27 -1.69
C ILE A 102 -8.81 -3.41 -1.17
N GLY A 103 -8.78 -2.11 -1.47
CA GLY A 103 -9.81 -1.20 -0.98
C GLY A 103 -9.71 0.18 -1.59
N GLN A 104 -10.62 1.06 -1.18
CA GLN A 104 -10.56 2.47 -1.52
C GLN A 104 -9.31 3.09 -0.88
N ALA A 105 -8.51 3.79 -1.68
CA ALA A 105 -7.37 4.54 -1.17
C ALA A 105 -7.67 6.04 -1.07
N ILE A 106 -7.16 6.69 -0.02
CA ILE A 106 -7.12 8.15 0.11
C ILE A 106 -5.67 8.60 0.06
N LYS A 107 -5.42 9.81 -0.47
CA LYS A 107 -4.09 10.42 -0.46
C LYS A 107 -4.07 11.58 0.54
N ILE A 108 -3.18 11.50 1.53
CA ILE A 108 -2.88 12.62 2.42
C ILE A 108 -1.53 13.19 2.02
N ASP A 109 -1.55 14.43 1.52
CA ASP A 109 -0.37 15.10 0.99
C ASP A 109 0.30 15.96 2.06
N VAL A 110 1.47 15.53 2.51
CA VAL A 110 2.32 16.24 3.48
C VAL A 110 3.66 16.65 2.86
N SER A 111 3.77 16.61 1.53
CA SER A 111 5.03 16.78 0.81
C SER A 111 5.70 18.14 1.03
N SER A 112 4.92 19.22 1.13
CA SER A 112 5.46 20.55 1.45
C SER A 112 6.09 20.60 2.84
N LYS A 113 5.48 19.93 3.82
CA LYS A 113 5.99 19.90 5.21
C LYS A 113 7.24 19.03 5.32
N ALA A 114 7.24 17.87 4.67
CA ALA A 114 8.40 17.00 4.56
C ALA A 114 9.58 17.65 3.79
N ALA A 115 9.31 18.60 2.90
CA ALA A 115 10.36 19.35 2.22
C ALA A 115 11.05 20.39 3.13
N GLU A 116 10.34 20.88 4.14
CA GLU A 116 10.86 21.82 5.15
C GLU A 116 11.55 21.08 6.30
N ASP A 117 11.02 19.93 6.70
CA ASP A 117 11.52 19.09 7.77
C ASP A 117 11.63 17.63 7.32
N PRO A 118 12.86 17.13 7.08
CA PRO A 118 13.12 15.72 6.79
C PRO A 118 12.60 14.74 7.84
N ASP A 119 12.33 15.17 9.06
CA ASP A 119 11.80 14.33 10.14
C ASP A 119 10.27 14.54 10.34
N TYR A 120 9.60 15.25 9.41
CA TYR A 120 8.16 15.52 9.52
C TYR A 120 7.36 14.23 9.65
N GLN A 121 6.43 14.25 10.60
CA GLN A 121 5.48 13.17 10.83
C GLN A 121 4.09 13.67 10.47
N LEU A 122 3.28 12.79 9.90
CA LEU A 122 1.83 13.00 9.83
C LEU A 122 1.33 13.43 11.22
N THR A 123 0.25 14.21 11.29
CA THR A 123 -0.35 14.68 12.55
C THR A 123 -1.88 14.51 12.52
N PRO A 124 -2.56 14.46 13.69
CA PRO A 124 -4.03 14.53 13.74
C PRO A 124 -4.60 15.71 12.94
N SER A 125 -3.98 16.88 13.05
CA SER A 125 -4.40 18.08 12.31
C SER A 125 -4.27 17.94 10.79
N ASP A 126 -3.40 17.07 10.27
CA ASP A 126 -3.35 16.73 8.83
C ASP A 126 -4.59 15.95 8.41
N LEU A 127 -5.04 15.00 9.24
CA LEU A 127 -6.26 14.21 9.01
C LEU A 127 -7.48 15.13 9.05
N GLU A 128 -7.60 15.95 10.08
CA GLU A 128 -8.70 16.91 10.19
C GLU A 128 -8.72 17.91 9.02
N ALA A 129 -7.55 18.36 8.56
CA ALA A 129 -7.44 19.26 7.41
C ALA A 129 -7.91 18.58 6.12
N TRP A 130 -7.56 17.30 5.95
CA TRP A 130 -8.04 16.49 4.86
C TRP A 130 -9.56 16.33 4.93
N GLU A 131 -10.11 15.99 6.10
CA GLU A 131 -11.55 15.80 6.30
C GLU A 131 -12.37 17.07 6.09
N ARG A 132 -11.87 18.23 6.53
CA ARG A 132 -12.52 19.52 6.25
C ARG A 132 -12.67 19.80 4.76
N LYS A 133 -11.77 19.26 3.93
CA LYS A 133 -11.76 19.47 2.47
C LYS A 133 -12.51 18.37 1.72
N HIS A 134 -12.46 17.13 2.19
CA HIS A 134 -12.89 15.95 1.44
C HIS A 134 -14.09 15.22 2.07
N GLY A 135 -14.50 15.59 3.28
CA GLY A 135 -15.47 14.87 4.09
C GLY A 135 -14.82 13.82 4.99
N LYS A 136 -15.63 13.14 5.80
CA LYS A 136 -15.16 12.08 6.71
C LYS A 136 -14.32 11.05 5.96
N ILE A 137 -13.18 10.64 6.54
CA ILE A 137 -12.40 9.51 6.03
C ILE A 137 -13.30 8.25 6.04
N PRO A 138 -13.42 7.52 4.92
CA PRO A 138 -14.19 6.29 4.90
C PRO A 138 -13.60 5.24 5.85
N ASP A 139 -14.49 4.48 6.50
CA ASP A 139 -14.07 3.33 7.30
C ASP A 139 -13.35 2.32 6.38
N ASP A 140 -12.29 1.67 6.88
CA ASP A 140 -11.46 0.69 6.15
C ASP A 140 -10.71 1.23 4.89
N ALA A 141 -10.55 2.55 4.75
CA ALA A 141 -9.76 3.14 3.66
C ALA A 141 -8.25 2.85 3.79
N ILE A 142 -7.59 2.59 2.65
CA ILE A 142 -6.13 2.56 2.55
C ILE A 142 -5.61 4.00 2.53
N MET A 143 -4.95 4.42 3.60
CA MET A 143 -4.40 5.75 3.69
C MET A 143 -2.98 5.82 3.10
N LEU A 144 -2.83 6.49 1.96
CA LEU A 144 -1.54 6.75 1.33
C LEU A 144 -1.00 8.11 1.80
N VAL A 145 0.04 8.08 2.64
CA VAL A 145 0.72 9.29 3.10
C VAL A 145 1.79 9.68 2.08
N PHE A 146 1.51 10.75 1.33
CA PHE A 146 2.41 11.24 0.29
C PHE A 146 3.30 12.36 0.84
N ASN A 147 4.59 12.08 0.98
CA ASN A 147 5.61 13.01 1.49
C ASN A 147 6.57 13.51 0.39
N GLY A 148 6.45 13.04 -0.85
CA GLY A 148 7.34 13.40 -1.96
C GLY A 148 8.78 12.89 -1.85
N TRP A 149 9.10 12.03 -0.87
CA TRP A 149 10.46 11.55 -0.57
C TRP A 149 11.02 10.62 -1.65
N GLY A 150 10.14 10.03 -2.46
CA GLY A 150 10.51 9.12 -3.55
C GLY A 150 11.47 9.68 -4.58
N LYS A 151 11.56 11.01 -4.71
CA LYS A 151 12.55 11.68 -5.57
C LYS A 151 14.01 11.38 -5.21
N TYR A 152 14.29 10.91 -3.99
CA TYR A 152 15.62 10.53 -3.54
C TYR A 152 15.98 9.07 -3.81
N TRP A 153 15.04 8.26 -4.30
CA TRP A 153 15.33 6.88 -4.69
C TRP A 153 16.17 6.84 -5.99
N PRO A 154 17.20 5.96 -6.13
CA PRO A 154 17.71 4.96 -5.17
C PRO A 154 18.92 5.44 -4.33
N ASP A 155 19.17 6.75 -4.19
CA ASP A 155 20.28 7.26 -3.38
C ASP A 155 20.04 6.99 -1.90
N LYS A 156 20.56 5.86 -1.41
CA LYS A 156 20.42 5.39 -0.03
C LYS A 156 20.80 6.44 1.00
N LYS A 157 21.89 7.18 0.78
CA LYS A 157 22.41 8.13 1.77
C LYS A 157 21.44 9.30 1.92
N THR A 158 20.97 9.85 0.81
CA THR A 158 20.02 10.95 0.82
C THR A 158 18.63 10.49 1.28
N PHE A 159 18.19 9.30 0.85
CA PHE A 159 16.88 8.75 1.19
C PHE A 159 16.75 8.39 2.68
N LEU A 160 17.79 7.82 3.29
CA LEU A 160 17.75 7.42 4.72
C LEU A 160 18.39 8.45 5.66
N GLY A 161 19.07 9.48 5.14
CA GLY A 161 19.93 10.39 5.91
C GLY A 161 21.30 9.80 6.29
N THR A 162 21.52 8.51 6.07
CA THR A 162 22.79 7.82 6.31
C THR A 162 22.94 6.59 5.41
N ASP A 163 24.17 6.24 5.06
CA ASP A 163 24.54 4.98 4.42
C ASP A 163 25.11 3.95 5.41
N THR A 164 25.23 4.33 6.69
CA THR A 164 25.74 3.46 7.76
C THR A 164 24.66 2.50 8.27
N LYS A 165 25.08 1.49 9.05
CA LYS A 165 24.15 0.60 9.77
C LYS A 165 23.58 1.20 11.05
N ASN A 166 24.03 2.40 11.45
CA ASN A 166 23.59 3.02 12.68
C ASN A 166 22.22 3.68 12.50
N THR A 167 21.17 3.02 13.01
CA THR A 167 19.78 3.47 12.90
C THR A 167 19.50 4.79 13.64
N SER A 168 20.37 5.19 14.58
CA SER A 168 20.23 6.48 15.27
C SER A 168 20.49 7.68 14.35
N LEU A 169 21.11 7.47 13.18
CA LEU A 169 21.43 8.52 12.20
C LEU A 169 20.40 8.62 11.07
N LEU A 170 19.29 7.88 11.16
CA LEU A 170 18.24 7.92 10.15
C LEU A 170 17.43 9.21 10.25
N HIS A 171 17.27 9.91 9.12
CA HIS A 171 16.46 11.12 8.96
C HIS A 171 15.65 11.02 7.67
N PHE A 172 14.34 10.78 7.81
CA PHE A 172 13.37 10.74 6.72
C PHE A 172 11.94 10.81 7.27
N PRO A 173 10.97 11.33 6.49
CA PRO A 173 9.61 11.54 6.99
C PRO A 173 8.92 10.23 7.33
N GLY A 174 8.14 10.22 8.41
CA GLY A 174 7.36 9.04 8.83
C GLY A 174 8.12 8.01 9.67
N LYS A 175 9.33 8.33 10.15
CA LYS A 175 10.00 7.57 11.23
C LYS A 175 9.18 7.73 12.52
N TYR A 176 8.54 6.65 12.97
CA TYR A 176 7.57 6.62 14.10
C TYR A 176 8.05 7.28 15.40
N GLU A 177 7.14 8.00 16.07
CA GLU A 177 6.60 7.68 17.42
C GLU A 177 5.49 8.68 17.82
N SER A 178 4.30 8.64 17.20
CA SER A 178 3.14 9.26 17.82
C SER A 178 2.03 8.24 18.03
N ARG A 179 1.84 7.90 19.31
CA ARG A 179 0.79 7.00 19.78
C ARG A 179 -0.60 7.54 19.41
N GLU A 180 -0.75 8.86 19.45
CA GLU A 180 -2.00 9.57 19.18
C GLU A 180 -2.53 9.30 17.76
N ILE A 181 -1.66 9.31 16.74
CA ILE A 181 -2.09 9.04 15.36
C ILE A 181 -2.40 7.57 15.16
N SER A 182 -1.62 6.69 15.79
CA SER A 182 -1.88 5.26 15.71
C SER A 182 -3.24 4.91 16.33
N GLU A 183 -3.60 5.58 17.42
CA GLU A 183 -4.92 5.48 18.06
C GLU A 183 -6.02 6.08 17.16
N GLU A 184 -5.82 7.25 16.58
CA GLU A 184 -6.80 7.91 15.71
C GLU A 184 -7.05 7.13 14.40
N ILE A 185 -6.01 6.58 13.77
CA ILE A 185 -6.15 5.66 12.64
C ILE A 185 -6.88 4.38 13.06
N SER A 186 -6.59 3.86 14.26
CA SER A 186 -7.24 2.64 14.77
C SER A 186 -8.72 2.85 15.09
N MET A 187 -9.15 4.07 15.44
CA MET A 187 -10.57 4.40 15.65
C MET A 187 -11.41 4.35 14.38
N HIS A 188 -10.79 4.41 13.20
CA HIS A 188 -11.46 4.29 11.89
C HIS A 188 -11.62 2.84 11.40
N LYS A 189 -11.26 1.86 12.24
CA LYS A 189 -11.42 0.43 11.93
C LYS A 189 -12.78 -0.08 12.43
N THR A 190 -13.49 -0.82 11.58
CA THR A 190 -14.55 -1.71 12.07
C THR A 190 -13.92 -2.92 12.79
N PRO A 191 -14.55 -3.43 13.87
CA PRO A 191 -14.09 -4.62 14.59
C PRO A 191 -13.87 -5.85 13.71
#